data_AF-C3X4G6-F1
#
_entry.id   AF-C3X4G6-F1
#
_cell.length_a   1.000
_cell.length_b   1.000
_cell.length_c   1.000
_cell.angle_alpha   90.00
_cell.angle_beta   90.00
_cell.angle_gamma   90.00
#
_symmetry.space_group_name_H-M   'P 1'
#
loop_
_entity.id
_entity.type
_entity.pdbx_description
1 polymer ?
#
loop_
_entity_poly.entity_id
_entity_poly.type
_entity_poly.pdbx_seq_one_letter_code
_entity_poly.pdbx_strand_id
1 'polypeptide(L)'
;MASQSKSNSESTNSNSGSKSGMNASSRNSSGSSRSSSSSSSSRSGSSKRGFAAMDPEKQREIASMGGKAAHEKGTAHQFTSEEAREAGRKGGAAVSRDRAHMAEIGRKGGSSSSRSASSGAGARN
;
A
#
# COMPACT_ATOMS: atom_id res chain seq x y z
N MET A 1 11.47 54.54 -10.78
CA MET A 1 12.10 53.61 -11.75
C MET A 1 13.05 52.68 -10.99
N ALA A 2 13.11 51.41 -11.40
CA ALA A 2 13.84 50.27 -10.81
C ALA A 2 13.21 49.72 -9.51
N SER A 3 12.32 48.72 -9.50
CA SER A 3 12.35 47.37 -10.10
C SER A 3 13.52 46.52 -9.58
N GLN A 4 13.31 45.82 -8.46
CA GLN A 4 14.15 44.66 -8.08
C GLN A 4 13.27 43.44 -7.80
N SER A 5 13.04 42.76 -8.91
CA SER A 5 12.91 41.34 -9.19
C SER A 5 13.11 40.35 -8.03
N LYS A 6 12.10 39.50 -7.85
CA LYS A 6 12.10 38.26 -7.06
C LYS A 6 12.90 37.18 -7.82
N SER A 7 13.86 36.54 -7.17
CA SER A 7 14.50 35.32 -7.68
C SER A 7 13.88 34.11 -6.98
N ASN A 8 12.90 33.47 -7.62
CA ASN A 8 12.48 32.11 -7.28
C ASN A 8 13.43 31.14 -7.98
N SER A 9 14.20 30.36 -7.22
CA SER A 9 15.00 29.26 -7.75
C SER A 9 14.09 28.07 -8.08
N GLU A 10 13.79 27.88 -9.36
CA GLU A 10 13.23 26.63 -9.88
C GLU A 10 14.26 25.51 -9.76
N SER A 11 13.99 24.54 -8.89
CA SER A 11 14.76 23.30 -8.82
C SER A 11 14.45 22.44 -10.05
N THR A 12 15.37 22.40 -11.01
CA THR A 12 15.33 21.47 -12.13
C THR A 12 15.71 20.06 -11.65
N ASN A 13 14.80 19.10 -11.81
CA ASN A 13 15.00 17.69 -11.51
C ASN A 13 15.86 17.02 -12.61
N SER A 14 17.16 16.93 -12.38
CA SER A 14 18.11 16.31 -13.31
C SER A 14 18.09 14.78 -13.20
N ASN A 15 17.26 14.11 -14.00
CA ASN A 15 17.33 12.66 -14.17
C ASN A 15 18.51 12.29 -15.09
N SER A 16 19.72 12.29 -14.54
CA SER A 16 20.94 11.82 -15.23
C SER A 16 21.04 10.30 -15.14
N GLY A 17 20.43 9.61 -16.08
CA GLY A 17 20.45 8.14 -16.19
C GLY A 17 20.77 7.67 -17.61
N SER A 18 21.83 8.20 -18.22
CA SER A 18 22.33 7.75 -19.52
C SER A 18 22.92 6.35 -19.41
N LYS A 19 22.09 5.31 -19.54
CA LYS A 19 22.55 3.92 -19.67
C LYS A 19 22.70 3.59 -21.15
N SER A 20 23.74 4.15 -21.76
CA SER A 20 24.14 3.84 -23.13
C SER A 20 25.29 2.83 -23.14
N GLY A 21 25.10 1.72 -23.84
CA GLY A 21 26.20 0.98 -24.46
C GLY A 21 26.50 -0.39 -23.88
N MET A 22 25.85 -1.43 -24.42
CA MET A 22 26.44 -2.75 -24.66
C MET A 22 25.70 -3.39 -25.85
N ASN A 23 26.11 -3.04 -27.07
CA ASN A 23 25.83 -3.83 -28.27
C ASN A 23 27.06 -4.69 -28.53
N ALA A 24 27.02 -5.94 -28.09
CA ALA A 24 27.95 -6.98 -28.53
C ALA A 24 27.14 -8.03 -29.28
N SER A 25 27.14 -7.86 -30.59
CA SER A 25 26.54 -8.73 -31.59
C SER A 25 27.13 -10.15 -31.58
N SER A 26 26.24 -11.11 -31.71
CA SER A 26 26.37 -12.32 -32.54
C SER A 26 27.55 -13.27 -32.27
N ARG A 27 27.29 -14.29 -31.44
CA ARG A 27 27.85 -15.63 -31.64
C ARG A 27 26.74 -16.67 -31.46
N ASN A 28 26.04 -16.92 -32.56
CA ASN A 28 25.03 -17.98 -32.67
C ASN A 28 25.74 -19.29 -33.05
N SER A 29 25.80 -20.25 -32.13
CA SER A 29 26.20 -21.63 -32.43
C SER A 29 25.17 -22.60 -31.87
N SER A 30 24.30 -23.04 -32.78
CA SER A 30 23.73 -24.40 -32.89
C SER A 30 23.36 -25.16 -31.61
N GLY A 31 22.07 -25.26 -31.33
CA GLY A 31 21.54 -26.17 -30.30
C GLY A 31 20.07 -26.53 -30.50
N SER A 32 19.84 -27.58 -31.29
CA SER A 32 18.74 -28.55 -31.23
C SER A 32 17.27 -28.08 -31.20
N SER A 33 16.67 -28.24 -32.38
CA SER A 33 15.28 -28.57 -32.65
C SER A 33 14.57 -29.45 -31.60
N ARG A 34 13.47 -28.96 -31.04
CA ARG A 34 12.28 -29.76 -30.68
C ARG A 34 11.01 -28.95 -30.95
N SER A 35 10.33 -29.33 -32.02
CA SER A 35 9.03 -28.83 -32.45
C SER A 35 7.90 -29.68 -31.87
N SER A 36 6.92 -29.05 -31.22
CA SER A 36 5.47 -29.39 -31.28
C SER A 36 4.72 -28.47 -30.30
N SER A 37 4.15 -27.37 -30.80
CA SER A 37 2.72 -27.22 -31.13
C SER A 37 1.81 -27.04 -29.90
N SER A 38 1.32 -25.82 -29.66
CA SER A 38 -0.11 -25.48 -29.72
C SER A 38 -0.44 -24.12 -29.07
N SER A 39 -1.32 -23.41 -29.76
CA SER A 39 -2.29 -22.41 -29.26
C SER A 39 -1.78 -21.13 -28.58
N SER A 40 -1.78 -20.07 -29.38
CA SER A 40 -2.46 -18.79 -29.11
C SER A 40 -3.29 -18.72 -27.82
N SER A 41 -2.97 -17.78 -26.94
CA SER A 41 -3.90 -16.74 -26.48
C SER A 41 -3.27 -15.95 -25.34
N SER A 42 -3.39 -14.64 -25.46
CA SER A 42 -3.21 -13.65 -24.40
C SER A 42 -3.54 -14.16 -22.99
N ARG A 43 -2.62 -13.95 -22.04
CA ARG A 43 -2.72 -12.92 -20.99
C ARG A 43 -1.63 -13.15 -19.97
N SER A 44 -0.78 -12.14 -19.82
CA SER A 44 0.07 -11.95 -18.65
C SER A 44 -0.80 -12.00 -17.40
N GLY A 45 -0.87 -13.16 -16.77
CA GLY A 45 -1.41 -13.35 -15.44
C GLY A 45 -0.39 -14.19 -14.72
N SER A 46 0.36 -13.59 -13.79
CA SER A 46 1.18 -14.36 -12.87
C SER A 46 0.26 -15.41 -12.23
N SER A 47 0.44 -16.67 -12.62
CA SER A 47 -0.30 -17.79 -12.02
C SER A 47 -0.11 -17.69 -10.51
N LYS A 48 -1.20 -17.51 -9.76
CA LYS A 48 -1.17 -17.44 -8.31
C LYS A 48 -0.40 -18.67 -7.82
N ARG A 49 0.76 -18.44 -7.21
CA ARG A 49 1.67 -19.48 -6.68
C ARG A 49 2.05 -19.11 -5.26
N GLY A 50 2.35 -20.11 -4.44
CA GLY A 50 2.70 -19.93 -3.04
C GLY A 50 1.56 -19.32 -2.21
N PHE A 51 1.88 -18.35 -1.36
CA PHE A 51 0.96 -17.73 -0.41
C PHE A 51 -0.29 -17.08 -1.06
N ALA A 52 -0.17 -16.65 -2.32
CA ALA A 52 -1.27 -16.05 -3.08
C ALA A 52 -2.20 -17.09 -3.73
N ALA A 53 -1.81 -18.36 -3.78
CA ALA A 53 -2.61 -19.47 -4.30
C ALA A 53 -3.41 -20.20 -3.20
N MET A 54 -3.08 -19.94 -1.94
CA MET A 54 -3.76 -20.53 -0.78
C MET A 54 -5.15 -19.95 -0.58
N ASP A 55 -5.96 -20.67 0.19
CA ASP A 55 -7.26 -20.19 0.67
C ASP A 55 -7.11 -18.90 1.51
N PRO A 56 -7.98 -17.89 1.32
CA PRO A 56 -7.88 -16.61 2.01
C PRO A 56 -7.99 -16.72 3.54
N GLU A 57 -8.70 -17.70 4.08
CA GLU A 57 -8.81 -17.88 5.53
C GLU A 57 -7.47 -18.35 6.09
N LYS A 58 -6.85 -19.35 5.44
CA LYS A 58 -5.50 -19.81 5.79
C LYS A 58 -4.45 -18.72 5.61
N GLN A 59 -4.57 -17.90 4.57
CA GLN A 59 -3.67 -16.77 4.34
C GLN A 59 -3.74 -15.77 5.51
N ARG A 60 -4.95 -15.45 5.97
CA ARG A 60 -5.18 -14.55 7.10
C ARG A 60 -4.66 -15.15 8.41
N GLU A 61 -4.87 -16.44 8.63
CA GLU A 61 -4.36 -17.14 9.80
C GLU A 61 -2.83 -17.12 9.84
N ILE A 62 -2.17 -17.47 8.75
CA ILE A 62 -0.69 -17.46 8.68
C ILE A 62 -0.15 -16.03 8.80
N ALA A 63 -0.80 -15.04 8.19
CA ALA A 63 -0.41 -13.63 8.33
C ALA A 63 -0.56 -13.16 9.79
N SER A 64 -1.66 -13.53 10.45
CA SER A 64 -1.92 -13.24 11.86
C SER A 64 -0.87 -13.90 12.76
N MET A 65 -0.54 -15.16 12.52
CA MET A 65 0.51 -15.88 13.24
C MET A 65 1.89 -15.26 13.01
N GLY A 66 2.21 -14.83 11.79
CA GLY A 66 3.49 -14.17 11.48
C GLY A 66 3.69 -12.87 12.24
N GLY A 67 2.64 -12.05 12.35
CA GLY A 67 2.66 -10.82 13.16
C GLY A 67 2.88 -11.11 14.65
N LYS A 68 2.12 -12.05 15.21
CA LYS A 68 2.27 -12.46 16.62
C LYS A 68 3.67 -13.01 16.91
N ALA A 69 4.16 -13.90 16.05
CA ALA A 69 5.49 -14.49 16.18
C ALA A 69 6.60 -13.44 16.14
N ALA A 70 6.47 -12.37 15.33
CA ALA A 70 7.46 -11.29 15.28
C ALA A 70 7.53 -10.49 16.59
N HIS A 71 6.39 -10.29 17.25
CA HIS A 71 6.30 -9.67 18.57
C HIS A 71 6.83 -10.59 19.67
N GLU A 72 6.46 -11.87 19.65
CA GLU A 72 6.95 -12.88 20.60
C GLU A 72 8.47 -13.07 20.51
N LYS A 73 9.03 -13.07 19.29
CA LYS A 73 10.47 -13.20 19.05
C LYS A 73 11.27 -11.92 19.32
N GLY A 74 10.62 -10.82 19.68
CA GLY A 74 11.28 -9.53 19.95
C GLY A 74 11.93 -8.86 18.72
N THR A 75 11.64 -9.36 17.52
CA THR A 75 12.10 -8.75 16.26
C THR A 75 11.31 -7.50 15.89
N ALA A 76 10.07 -7.40 16.38
CA ALA A 76 9.21 -6.25 16.18
C ALA A 76 9.38 -5.22 17.31
N HIS A 77 9.22 -3.94 16.95
CA HIS A 77 9.16 -2.85 17.91
C HIS A 77 7.92 -2.99 18.82
N GLN A 78 8.14 -2.96 20.13
CA GLN A 78 7.06 -3.00 21.12
C GLN A 78 6.64 -1.58 21.44
N PHE A 79 5.44 -1.21 20.99
CA PHE A 79 4.89 0.09 21.31
C PHE A 79 4.49 0.11 22.77
N THR A 80 5.09 1.01 23.53
CA THR A 80 4.58 1.33 24.86
C THR A 80 3.27 2.09 24.74
N SER A 81 2.41 2.00 25.76
CA SER A 81 1.13 2.73 25.78
C SER A 81 1.31 4.24 25.61
N GLU A 82 2.39 4.80 26.14
CA GLU A 82 2.72 6.22 26.02
C GLU A 82 3.09 6.58 24.58
N GLU A 83 3.95 5.78 23.95
CA GLU A 83 4.39 6.01 22.56
C GLU A 83 3.24 5.83 21.56
N ALA A 84 2.39 4.82 21.76
CA ALA A 84 1.18 4.65 20.95
C ALA A 84 0.28 5.89 21.04
N ARG A 85 0.18 6.50 22.24
CA ARG A 85 -0.59 7.71 22.47
C ARG A 85 0.06 8.94 21.82
N GLU A 86 1.37 9.06 21.86
CA GLU A 86 2.10 10.14 21.20
C GLU A 86 2.01 10.04 19.67
N ALA A 87 2.21 8.85 19.11
CA ALA A 87 2.03 8.58 17.69
C ALA A 87 0.60 8.88 17.24
N GLY A 88 -0.40 8.44 18.02
CA GLY A 88 -1.81 8.76 17.78
C GLY A 88 -2.09 10.26 17.83
N ARG A 89 -1.52 10.98 18.80
CA ARG A 89 -1.63 12.44 18.91
C ARG A 89 -1.01 13.14 17.71
N LYS A 90 0.19 12.71 17.29
CA LYS A 90 0.92 13.28 16.14
C LYS A 90 0.18 13.04 14.84
N GLY A 91 -0.30 11.81 14.61
CA GLY A 91 -1.13 11.47 13.45
C GLY A 91 -2.45 12.24 13.44
N GLY A 92 -3.14 12.29 14.58
CA GLY A 92 -4.36 13.07 14.73
C GLY A 92 -4.16 14.57 14.50
N ALA A 93 -3.04 15.15 14.97
CA ALA A 93 -2.70 16.56 14.73
C ALA A 93 -2.38 16.84 13.25
N ALA A 94 -1.76 15.89 12.55
CA ALA A 94 -1.50 16.03 11.11
C ALA A 94 -2.78 15.98 10.28
N VAL A 95 -3.68 15.05 10.63
CA VAL A 95 -4.93 14.80 9.88
C VAL A 95 -6.02 15.81 10.23
N SER A 96 -6.05 16.35 11.46
CA SER A 96 -7.07 17.32 11.90
C SER A 96 -6.93 18.73 11.33
N ARG A 97 -5.89 19.00 10.53
CA ARG A 97 -5.71 20.29 9.83
C ARG A 97 -6.87 20.60 8.88
N ASP A 98 -7.45 19.58 8.25
CA ASP A 98 -8.64 19.73 7.40
C ASP A 98 -9.91 19.41 8.18
N ARG A 99 -10.46 20.45 8.81
CA ARG A 99 -11.67 20.34 9.62
C ARG A 99 -12.91 19.97 8.79
N ALA A 100 -13.00 20.43 7.54
CA ALA A 100 -14.16 20.17 6.68
C ALA A 100 -14.22 18.67 6.32
N HIS A 101 -13.08 18.11 5.91
CA HIS A 101 -12.94 16.69 5.64
C HIS A 101 -13.19 15.82 6.88
N MET A 102 -12.66 16.21 8.06
CA MET A 102 -12.92 15.47 9.31
C MET A 102 -14.40 15.50 9.71
N ALA A 103 -15.09 16.62 9.51
CA ALA A 103 -16.52 16.73 9.79
C ALA A 103 -17.35 15.84 8.85
N GLU A 104 -16.96 15.71 7.58
CA GLU A 104 -17.60 14.82 6.62
C GLU A 104 -17.41 13.34 6.98
N ILE A 105 -16.17 12.93 7.31
CA ILE A 105 -15.86 11.57 7.78
C ILE A 105 -16.66 11.27 9.07
N GLY A 106 -16.66 12.18 10.04
CA GLY A 106 -17.39 12.04 11.29
C GLY A 106 -18.90 11.91 11.08
N ARG A 107 -19.48 12.72 10.18
CA ARG A 107 -20.90 12.64 9.80
C ARG A 107 -21.24 11.29 9.17
N LYS A 108 -20.40 10.81 8.26
CA LYS A 108 -20.57 9.49 7.61
C LYS A 108 -20.49 8.36 8.65
N GLY A 109 -19.53 8.42 9.57
CA GLY A 109 -19.40 7.48 10.68
C GLY A 109 -20.61 7.47 11.62
N GLY A 110 -21.05 8.65 12.07
CA GLY A 110 -22.21 8.79 12.96
C GLY A 110 -23.55 8.40 12.31
N SER A 111 -23.70 8.63 11.00
CA SER A 111 -24.88 8.18 10.25
C SER A 111 -24.95 6.65 10.11
N SER A 112 -23.81 5.97 10.14
CA SER A 112 -23.74 4.51 10.06
C SER A 112 -24.04 3.84 11.40
N SER A 113 -23.63 4.46 12.52
CA SER A 113 -23.92 3.93 13.86
C SER A 113 -25.35 4.22 14.33
N SER A 114 -25.92 5.37 13.96
CA SER A 114 -27.32 5.73 14.30
C SER A 114 -28.35 4.84 13.60
N ARG A 115 -28.07 4.37 12.38
CA ARG A 115 -28.94 3.39 11.68
C ARG A 115 -29.03 2.06 12.43
N SER A 116 -27.94 1.59 13.03
CA SER A 116 -27.93 0.39 13.86
C SER A 116 -28.56 0.60 15.25
N ALA A 117 -28.47 1.81 15.81
CA ALA A 117 -29.07 2.14 17.10
C ALA A 117 -30.60 2.33 17.00
N SER A 118 -31.10 2.87 15.89
CA SER A 118 -32.54 3.07 15.64
C SER A 118 -33.31 1.75 15.45
N SER A 119 -32.67 0.68 14.97
CA SER A 119 -33.31 -0.62 14.76
C SER A 119 -33.43 -1.48 16.03
N GLY A 120 -32.89 -1.02 17.18
CA GLY A 120 -32.89 -1.77 18.45
C GLY A 120 -33.68 -1.15 19.60
N ALA A 121 -34.30 0.03 19.40
CA ALA A 121 -34.90 0.83 20.47
C ALA A 121 -36.43 1.01 20.34
N GLY A 122 -37.14 -0.03 19.88
CA GLY A 122 -38.59 0.04 19.61
C GLY A 122 -39.43 -1.17 20.03
N ALA A 123 -38.91 -2.10 20.84
CA ALA A 123 -39.65 -3.27 21.30
C ALA A 123 -39.52 -3.46 22.82
N ARG A 124 -40.34 -2.74 23.58
CA ARG A 124 -40.66 -3.09 24.97
C ARG A 124 -42.18 -2.94 25.12
N ASN A 125 -42.83 -4.05 25.47
CA ASN A 125 -44.27 -4.21 25.70
C ASN A 125 -44.61 -3.67 27.10
#